data_AF-A0A7S3XB17-F1
#
_entry.id   AF-A0A7S3XB17-F1
#
_cell.length_a   1.000
_cell.length_b   1.000
_cell.length_c   1.000
_cell.angle_alpha   90.00
_cell.angle_beta   90.00
_cell.angle_gamma   90.00
#
_symmetry.space_group_name_H-M   'P 1'
#
loop_
_entity.id
_entity.type
_entity.pdbx_description
1 polymer ?
#
loop_
_entity_poly.entity_id
_entity_poly.type
_entity_poly.pdbx_seq_one_letter_code
_entity_poly.pdbx_strand_id
1 'polypeptide(L)'
;WFLPLIGLFMDSGSPDGALSSFSSFRLLRLLRLTRMARIMRFFPELMALVKGMISAAKAVFFVLVFLILITYVFAILFTSELGPQAREAPPPEEGADPTGLELFSDLGSSMMSLFTRGVLGDNLAQTLQAIKEESLLLMWAFIIFMIISGMTLLNMLIGVLCSVVEETSKQEEEEMLAFELRSTLQETFRAA
;
A
#
# COMPACT_ATOMS: atom_id res chain seq x y z
N TRP A 1 26.46 5.96 -0.44
CA TRP A 1 25.40 6.35 0.52
C TRP A 1 24.30 5.29 0.71
N PHE A 2 24.09 4.37 -0.24
CA PHE A 2 23.13 3.25 -0.10
C PHE A 2 23.63 2.04 0.71
N LEU A 3 24.94 1.95 1.00
CA LEU A 3 25.56 0.85 1.75
C LEU A 3 24.89 0.50 3.09
N PRO A 4 24.41 1.45 3.92
CA PRO A 4 23.71 1.11 5.16
C PRO A 4 22.31 0.52 4.93
N LEU A 5 21.64 0.95 3.86
CA LEU A 5 20.33 0.45 3.46
C LEU A 5 20.47 -0.98 2.91
N ILE A 6 21.45 -1.20 2.03
CA ILE A 6 21.82 -2.52 1.51
C ILE A 6 22.25 -3.46 2.65
N GLY A 7 22.99 -2.94 3.64
CA GLY A 7 23.36 -3.71 4.83
C GLY A 7 22.18 -4.10 5.72
N LEU A 8 21.07 -3.34 5.72
CA LEU A 8 19.83 -3.71 6.42
C LEU A 8 19.09 -4.84 5.69
N PHE A 9 19.05 -4.77 4.35
CA PHE A 9 18.47 -5.83 3.52
C PHE A 9 19.32 -7.10 3.47
N MET A 10 20.64 -7.01 3.67
CA MET A 10 21.56 -8.16 3.75
C MET A 10 21.66 -8.81 5.13
N ASP A 11 21.31 -8.11 6.22
CA ASP A 11 21.46 -8.60 7.60
C ASP A 11 20.21 -9.31 8.14
N SER A 12 19.16 -9.47 7.32
CA SER A 12 17.92 -10.18 7.66
C SER A 12 18.08 -11.70 7.86
N GLY A 13 19.30 -12.23 7.96
CA GLY A 13 19.61 -13.67 7.91
C GLY A 13 20.39 -14.28 9.08
N SER A 14 20.71 -13.56 10.16
CA SER A 14 21.57 -14.12 11.23
C SER A 14 21.01 -13.87 12.64
N PRO A 15 20.41 -14.88 13.30
CA PRO A 15 20.10 -14.82 14.71
C PRO A 15 21.31 -15.34 15.48
N ASP A 16 22.05 -14.47 16.19
CA ASP A 16 22.72 -14.87 17.42
C ASP A 16 23.36 -13.68 18.15
N GLY A 17 22.81 -13.37 19.32
CA GLY A 17 23.49 -13.15 20.60
C GLY A 17 24.54 -12.04 20.80
N ALA A 18 25.25 -11.58 19.77
CA ALA A 18 26.35 -10.60 19.88
C ALA A 18 25.99 -9.19 19.34
N LEU A 19 24.74 -9.01 18.89
CA LEU A 19 24.30 -7.87 18.08
C LEU A 19 23.80 -6.64 18.87
N SER A 20 23.75 -6.66 20.21
CA SER A 20 23.26 -5.50 21.00
C SER A 20 24.23 -4.30 20.97
N SER A 21 25.54 -4.56 20.94
CA SER A 21 26.56 -3.50 20.82
C SER A 21 26.75 -3.02 19.37
N PHE A 22 26.61 -3.92 18.38
CA PHE A 22 26.71 -3.57 16.95
C PHE A 22 25.44 -2.90 16.40
N SER A 23 24.25 -3.23 16.93
CA SER A 23 22.98 -2.56 16.57
C SER A 23 23.00 -1.08 16.95
N SER A 24 23.59 -0.71 18.09
CA SER A 24 23.71 0.67 18.56
C SER A 24 24.57 1.53 17.62
N PHE A 25 25.72 1.03 17.15
CA PHE A 25 26.54 1.71 16.15
C PHE A 25 25.86 1.74 14.76
N ARG A 26 25.05 0.74 14.43
CA ARG A 26 24.24 0.70 13.19
C ARG A 26 23.11 1.74 13.22
N LEU A 27 22.45 1.94 14.36
CA LEU A 27 21.46 3.00 14.63
C LEU A 27 22.08 4.41 14.51
N LEU A 28 23.28 4.63 15.05
CA LEU A 28 24.02 5.89 14.87
C LEU A 28 24.40 6.15 13.39
N ARG A 29 24.59 5.09 12.59
CA ARG A 29 24.80 5.19 11.15
C ARG A 29 23.49 5.49 10.39
N LEU A 30 22.34 4.97 10.86
CA LEU A 30 21.00 5.33 10.35
C LEU A 30 20.61 6.78 10.67
N LEU A 31 21.07 7.35 11.78
CA LEU A 31 20.96 8.79 12.06
C LEU A 31 21.58 9.65 10.95
N ARG A 32 22.53 9.13 10.15
CA ARG A 32 23.04 9.84 8.97
C ARG A 32 22.06 9.86 7.81
N LEU A 33 21.10 8.93 7.71
CA LEU A 33 19.96 9.04 6.77
C LEU A 33 19.04 10.21 7.13
N THR A 34 18.94 10.61 8.40
CA THR A 34 18.21 11.86 8.74
C THR A 34 18.87 13.09 8.10
N ARG A 35 20.16 13.01 7.76
CA ARG A 35 20.87 14.02 6.95
C ARG A 35 20.42 14.01 5.48
N MET A 36 20.11 12.85 4.86
CA MET A 36 19.39 12.80 3.56
C MET A 36 18.02 13.46 3.67
N ALA A 37 17.27 13.18 4.75
CA ALA A 37 15.96 13.80 4.99
C ALA A 37 16.08 15.33 5.15
N ARG A 38 17.19 15.82 5.72
CA ARG A 38 17.52 17.24 5.74
C ARG A 38 17.85 17.78 4.35
N ILE A 39 18.41 16.98 3.45
CA ILE A 39 18.66 17.37 2.05
C ILE A 39 17.34 17.59 1.30
N MET A 40 16.34 16.73 1.50
CA MET A 40 14.98 16.94 0.98
C MET A 40 14.35 18.25 1.47
N ARG A 41 14.72 18.76 2.65
CA ARG A 41 14.26 20.07 3.15
C ARG A 41 14.84 21.27 2.39
N PHE A 42 15.92 21.11 1.63
CA PHE A 42 16.44 22.18 0.77
C PHE A 42 15.65 22.34 -0.54
N PHE A 43 14.81 21.35 -0.89
CA PHE A 43 13.92 21.41 -2.04
C PHE A 43 12.47 21.60 -1.54
N PRO A 44 11.98 22.85 -1.43
CA PRO A 44 10.64 23.13 -0.91
C PRO A 44 9.54 22.42 -1.70
N GLU A 45 9.74 22.21 -3.00
CA GLU A 45 8.84 21.45 -3.88
C GLU A 45 8.69 19.97 -3.45
N LEU A 46 9.80 19.30 -3.12
CA LEU A 46 9.77 17.92 -2.61
C LEU A 46 9.08 17.83 -1.24
N MET A 47 9.31 18.82 -0.37
CA MET A 47 8.62 18.91 0.92
C MET A 47 7.11 19.13 0.77
N ALA A 48 6.68 19.94 -0.20
CA ALA A 48 5.27 20.16 -0.49
C ALA A 48 4.59 18.87 -0.96
N LEU A 49 5.21 18.14 -1.90
CA LEU A 49 4.71 16.83 -2.36
C LEU A 49 4.62 15.82 -1.21
N VAL A 50 5.65 15.73 -0.36
CA VAL A 50 5.65 14.81 0.80
C VAL A 50 4.56 15.17 1.81
N LYS A 51 4.35 16.47 2.09
CA LYS A 51 3.26 16.91 2.97
C LYS A 51 1.89 16.57 2.38
N GLY A 52 1.70 16.75 1.07
CA GLY A 52 0.48 16.34 0.36
C GLY A 52 0.22 14.83 0.46
N MET A 53 1.25 14.00 0.29
CA MET A 53 1.13 12.54 0.47
C MET A 53 0.74 12.16 1.90
N ILE A 54 1.30 12.84 2.91
CA ILE A 54 0.97 12.58 4.33
C ILE A 54 -0.46 13.02 4.64
N SER A 55 -0.94 14.13 4.06
CA SER A 55 -2.33 14.60 4.18
C SER A 55 -3.30 13.54 3.63
N ALA A 56 -3.02 13.03 2.43
CA ALA A 56 -3.83 11.98 1.80
C ALA A 56 -3.74 10.61 2.50
N ALA A 57 -2.64 10.34 3.21
CA ALA A 57 -2.39 9.03 3.83
C ALA A 57 -3.48 8.60 4.81
N LYS A 58 -4.09 9.54 5.55
CA LYS A 58 -5.17 9.22 6.50
C LYS A 58 -6.41 8.67 5.79
N ALA A 59 -6.81 9.29 4.67
CA ALA A 59 -7.95 8.82 3.88
C ALA A 59 -7.67 7.45 3.26
N VAL A 60 -6.47 7.30 2.67
CA VAL A 60 -6.00 6.04 2.06
C VAL A 60 -5.94 4.90 3.09
N PHE A 61 -5.49 5.19 4.31
CA PHE A 61 -5.34 4.18 5.36
C PHE A 61 -6.64 3.44 5.67
N PHE A 62 -7.75 4.16 5.84
CA PHE A 62 -9.04 3.52 6.13
C PHE A 62 -9.55 2.66 4.98
N VAL A 63 -9.33 3.09 3.73
CA VAL A 63 -9.72 2.30 2.55
C VAL A 63 -8.84 1.06 2.39
N LEU A 64 -7.54 1.17 2.67
CA LEU A 64 -6.64 0.01 2.69
C LEU A 64 -7.04 -1.00 3.77
N VAL A 65 -7.42 -0.54 4.97
CA VAL A 65 -7.94 -1.43 6.03
C VAL A 65 -9.21 -2.14 5.57
N PHE A 66 -10.12 -1.44 4.90
CA PHE A 66 -11.33 -2.02 4.35
C PHE A 66 -11.03 -3.06 3.25
N LEU A 67 -10.07 -2.75 2.36
CA LEU A 67 -9.59 -3.66 1.32
C LEU A 67 -9.00 -4.94 1.94
N ILE A 68 -8.13 -4.80 2.95
CA ILE A 68 -7.54 -5.94 3.68
C ILE A 68 -8.64 -6.80 4.32
N LEU A 69 -9.68 -6.18 4.89
CA LEU A 69 -10.78 -6.91 5.50
C LEU A 69 -11.57 -7.73 4.46
N ILE A 70 -11.86 -7.15 3.29
CA ILE A 70 -12.49 -7.89 2.18
C ILE A 70 -11.58 -9.04 1.74
N THR A 71 -10.30 -8.76 1.48
CA THR A 71 -9.32 -9.79 1.09
C THR A 71 -9.23 -10.91 2.11
N TYR A 72 -9.28 -10.61 3.41
CA TYR A 72 -9.28 -11.59 4.49
C TYR A 72 -10.50 -12.52 4.44
N VAL A 73 -11.70 -11.97 4.26
CA VAL A 73 -12.93 -12.76 4.15
C VAL A 73 -12.85 -13.72 2.96
N PHE A 74 -12.45 -13.24 1.79
CA PHE A 74 -12.27 -14.10 0.62
C PHE A 74 -11.13 -15.10 0.82
N ALA A 75 -10.02 -14.73 1.46
CA ALA A 75 -8.91 -15.64 1.73
C ALA A 75 -9.36 -16.84 2.58
N ILE A 76 -10.21 -16.62 3.58
CA ILE A 76 -10.81 -17.70 4.37
C ILE A 76 -11.65 -18.62 3.49
N LEU A 77 -12.50 -18.07 2.61
CA LEU A 77 -13.34 -18.87 1.71
C LEU A 77 -12.46 -19.78 0.82
N PHE A 78 -11.44 -19.22 0.19
CA PHE A 78 -10.52 -19.98 -0.67
C PHE A 78 -9.73 -21.02 0.11
N THR A 79 -9.14 -20.68 1.26
CA THR A 79 -8.41 -21.65 2.10
C THR A 79 -9.33 -22.72 2.69
N SER A 80 -10.61 -22.41 2.96
CA SER A 80 -11.55 -23.41 3.50
C SER A 80 -11.93 -24.48 2.48
N GLU A 81 -12.02 -24.09 1.20
CA GLU A 81 -12.40 -24.98 0.11
C GLU A 81 -11.18 -25.72 -0.48
N LEU A 82 -10.09 -24.99 -0.76
CA LEU A 82 -8.89 -25.53 -1.42
C LEU A 82 -7.81 -26.01 -0.44
N GLY A 83 -7.78 -25.49 0.78
CA GLY A 83 -6.73 -25.81 1.76
C GLY A 83 -6.67 -27.29 2.17
N PRO A 84 -7.79 -28.01 2.36
CA PRO A 84 -7.75 -29.45 2.62
C PRO A 84 -7.17 -30.24 1.45
N GLN A 85 -7.56 -29.88 0.22
CA GLN A 85 -7.12 -30.54 -1.01
C GLN A 85 -5.63 -30.29 -1.29
N ALA A 86 -5.15 -29.08 -0.98
CA ALA A 86 -3.75 -28.70 -1.14
C ALA A 86 -2.79 -29.48 -0.22
N ARG A 87 -3.28 -29.99 0.91
CA ARG A 87 -2.47 -30.80 1.85
C ARG A 87 -2.33 -32.25 1.42
N GLU A 88 -3.25 -32.74 0.59
CA GLU A 88 -3.24 -34.10 0.05
C GLU A 88 -2.58 -34.15 -1.35
N ALA A 89 -2.36 -33.00 -1.97
CA ALA A 89 -1.72 -32.88 -3.27
C ALA A 89 -0.24 -33.30 -3.24
N PRO A 90 0.29 -33.91 -4.32
CA PRO A 90 1.71 -34.22 -4.44
C PRO A 90 2.56 -32.93 -4.38
N PRO A 91 3.84 -33.05 -3.99
CA PRO A 91 4.73 -31.89 -3.92
C PRO A 91 4.83 -31.17 -5.27
N PRO A 92 5.04 -29.85 -5.28
CA PRO A 92 5.11 -29.03 -6.48
C PRO A 92 6.08 -29.63 -7.51
N GLU A 93 5.65 -29.76 -8.77
CA GLU A 93 6.57 -30.05 -9.86
C GLU A 93 7.42 -28.81 -10.14
N GLU A 94 8.75 -28.94 -9.98
CA GLU A 94 9.69 -27.84 -10.24
C GLU A 94 9.59 -27.36 -11.69
N GLY A 95 8.99 -26.18 -11.89
CA GLY A 95 8.85 -25.52 -13.19
C GLY A 95 7.45 -25.51 -13.81
N ALA A 96 6.44 -26.07 -13.12
CA ALA A 96 5.05 -25.95 -13.52
C ALA A 96 4.43 -24.60 -13.07
N ASP A 97 3.43 -24.13 -13.80
CA ASP A 97 2.63 -22.97 -13.37
C ASP A 97 1.92 -23.29 -12.05
N PRO A 98 1.93 -22.38 -11.07
CA PRO A 98 1.46 -22.68 -9.73
C PRO A 98 -0.04 -22.95 -9.73
N THR A 99 -0.43 -24.14 -9.26
CA THR A 99 -1.81 -24.63 -9.25
C THR A 99 -2.66 -23.86 -8.22
N GLY A 100 -3.98 -23.84 -8.39
CA GLY A 100 -4.89 -23.18 -7.45
C GLY A 100 -4.69 -23.67 -6.01
N LEU A 101 -4.37 -24.95 -5.85
CA LEU A 101 -4.07 -25.56 -4.56
C LEU A 101 -2.82 -24.98 -3.88
N GLU A 102 -1.76 -24.67 -4.63
CA GLU A 102 -0.55 -24.07 -4.07
C GLU A 102 -0.79 -22.62 -3.64
N LEU A 103 -1.51 -21.86 -4.48
CA LEU A 103 -1.85 -20.46 -4.22
C LEU A 103 -2.68 -20.27 -2.95
N PHE A 104 -3.55 -21.25 -2.63
CA PHE A 104 -4.56 -21.15 -1.58
C PHE A 104 -4.37 -22.19 -0.44
N SER A 105 -3.16 -22.72 -0.30
CA SER A 105 -2.80 -23.79 0.65
C SER A 105 -2.96 -23.38 2.13
N ASP A 106 -2.52 -22.18 2.49
CA ASP A 106 -2.68 -21.58 3.81
C ASP A 106 -3.30 -20.19 3.72
N LEU A 107 -3.79 -19.68 4.86
CA LEU A 107 -4.47 -18.38 4.90
C LEU A 107 -3.54 -17.23 4.49
N GLY A 108 -2.26 -17.28 4.86
CA GLY A 108 -1.28 -16.27 4.51
C GLY A 108 -0.98 -16.28 3.02
N SER A 109 -0.76 -17.46 2.44
CA SER A 109 -0.59 -17.63 0.99
C SER A 109 -1.83 -17.20 0.21
N SER A 110 -3.03 -17.55 0.67
CA SER A 110 -4.29 -17.09 0.07
C SER A 110 -4.42 -15.57 0.10
N MET A 111 -4.12 -14.93 1.23
CA MET A 111 -4.15 -13.47 1.33
C MET A 111 -3.15 -12.82 0.38
N MET A 112 -1.92 -13.35 0.30
CA MET A 112 -0.88 -12.86 -0.59
C MET A 112 -1.25 -13.05 -2.07
N SER A 113 -1.82 -14.20 -2.41
CA SER A 113 -2.30 -14.55 -3.76
C SER A 113 -3.47 -13.68 -4.18
N LEU A 114 -4.48 -13.49 -3.33
CA LEU A 114 -5.61 -12.59 -3.62
C LEU A 114 -5.17 -11.13 -3.74
N PHE A 115 -4.21 -10.69 -2.92
CA PHE A 115 -3.67 -9.34 -3.02
C PHE A 115 -2.86 -9.14 -4.31
N THR A 116 -1.89 -10.01 -4.60
CA THR A 116 -0.97 -9.85 -5.74
C THR A 116 -1.65 -10.17 -7.07
N ARG A 117 -2.42 -11.25 -7.13
CA ARG A 117 -3.04 -11.71 -8.39
C ARG A 117 -4.45 -11.16 -8.59
N GLY A 118 -5.18 -10.89 -7.51
CA GLY A 118 -6.54 -10.36 -7.59
C GLY A 118 -6.62 -8.84 -7.53
N VAL A 119 -5.99 -8.20 -6.54
CA VAL A 119 -6.04 -6.73 -6.37
C VAL A 119 -5.08 -6.02 -7.32
N LEU A 120 -3.83 -6.49 -7.39
CA LEU A 120 -2.80 -5.94 -8.28
C LEU A 120 -2.92 -6.44 -9.73
N GLY A 121 -3.64 -7.53 -9.95
CA GLY A 121 -3.88 -8.09 -11.28
C GLY A 121 -2.68 -8.81 -11.90
N ASP A 122 -1.76 -9.31 -11.07
CA ASP A 122 -0.63 -10.08 -11.56
C ASP A 122 -1.06 -11.46 -12.10
N ASN A 123 -0.59 -11.83 -13.29
CA ASN A 123 -0.85 -13.13 -13.93
C ASN A 123 -2.32 -13.61 -13.83
N LEU A 124 -3.27 -12.72 -14.16
CA LEU A 124 -4.72 -12.98 -14.05
C LEU A 124 -5.19 -14.20 -14.83
N ALA A 125 -4.72 -14.37 -16.07
CA ALA A 125 -5.13 -15.48 -16.94
C ALA A 125 -4.74 -16.83 -16.34
N GLN A 126 -3.50 -16.94 -15.85
CA GLN A 126 -2.99 -18.15 -15.19
C GLN A 126 -3.78 -18.43 -13.91
N THR A 127 -4.02 -17.40 -13.08
CA THR A 127 -4.73 -17.55 -11.81
C THR A 127 -6.19 -17.99 -12.03
N LEU A 128 -6.87 -17.41 -13.01
CA LEU A 128 -8.23 -17.82 -13.39
C LEU A 128 -8.27 -19.25 -13.91
N GLN A 129 -7.30 -19.65 -14.74
CA GLN A 129 -7.21 -21.01 -15.24
C GLN A 129 -6.95 -22.00 -14.10
N ALA A 130 -6.02 -21.71 -13.21
CA ALA A 130 -5.68 -22.51 -12.05
C ALA A 130 -6.88 -22.68 -11.08
N ILE A 131 -7.69 -21.64 -10.88
CA ILE A 131 -8.92 -21.74 -10.07
C ILE A 131 -10.03 -22.52 -10.81
N LYS A 132 -10.15 -22.33 -12.13
CA LYS A 132 -11.16 -22.99 -12.96
C LYS A 132 -10.96 -24.50 -13.01
N GLU A 133 -9.71 -24.96 -13.02
CA GLU A 133 -9.36 -26.39 -12.99
C GLU A 133 -9.83 -27.07 -11.70
N GLU A 134 -9.89 -26.33 -10.59
CA GLU A 134 -10.39 -26.84 -9.30
C GLU A 134 -11.91 -26.71 -9.16
N SER A 135 -12.47 -25.50 -9.34
CA SER A 135 -13.92 -25.31 -9.32
C SER A 135 -14.42 -24.06 -10.05
N LEU A 136 -15.55 -24.21 -10.75
CA LEU A 136 -16.24 -23.10 -11.41
C LEU A 136 -16.86 -22.12 -10.41
N LEU A 137 -17.24 -22.57 -9.22
CA LEU A 137 -17.84 -21.71 -8.19
C LEU A 137 -16.81 -20.75 -7.60
N LEU A 138 -15.59 -21.22 -7.28
CA LEU A 138 -14.51 -20.33 -6.84
C LEU A 138 -14.08 -19.36 -7.94
N MET A 139 -14.12 -19.76 -9.21
CA MET A 139 -13.82 -18.86 -10.32
C MET A 139 -14.77 -17.65 -10.32
N TRP A 140 -16.08 -17.88 -10.15
CA TRP A 140 -17.05 -16.78 -10.05
C TRP A 140 -16.84 -15.95 -8.77
N ALA A 141 -16.53 -16.58 -7.64
CA ALA A 141 -16.21 -15.86 -6.41
C ALA A 141 -14.96 -14.97 -6.57
N PHE A 142 -13.93 -15.44 -7.28
CA PHE A 142 -12.72 -14.69 -7.59
C PHE A 142 -13.02 -13.47 -8.48
N ILE A 143 -13.86 -13.65 -9.52
CA ILE A 143 -14.28 -12.56 -10.41
C ILE A 143 -15.05 -11.48 -9.62
N ILE A 144 -15.99 -11.90 -8.77
CA ILE A 144 -16.75 -10.96 -7.92
C ILE A 144 -15.81 -10.21 -6.97
N PHE A 145 -14.87 -10.92 -6.33
CA PHE A 145 -13.84 -10.29 -5.50
C PHE A 145 -13.04 -9.25 -6.29
N MET A 146 -12.57 -9.59 -7.49
CA MET A 146 -11.78 -8.70 -8.36
C MET A 146 -12.54 -7.43 -8.73
N ILE A 147 -13.84 -7.56 -9.04
CA ILE A 147 -14.70 -6.41 -9.32
C ILE A 147 -14.86 -5.55 -8.07
N ILE A 148 -15.13 -6.14 -6.91
CA ILE A 148 -15.30 -5.42 -5.63
C ILE A 148 -14.00 -4.70 -5.24
N SER A 149 -12.85 -5.37 -5.32
CA SER A 149 -11.55 -4.76 -5.01
C SER A 149 -11.21 -3.65 -5.99
N GLY A 150 -11.46 -3.85 -7.29
CA GLY A 150 -11.27 -2.84 -8.32
C GLY A 150 -12.14 -1.60 -8.08
N MET A 151 -13.42 -1.80 -7.77
CA MET A 151 -14.34 -0.71 -7.39
C MET A 151 -13.88 0.01 -6.12
N THR A 152 -13.37 -0.73 -5.13
CA THR A 152 -12.84 -0.15 -3.88
C THR A 152 -11.62 0.72 -4.13
N LEU A 153 -10.68 0.26 -4.96
CA LEU A 153 -9.50 1.04 -5.36
C LEU A 153 -9.89 2.28 -6.17
N LEU A 154 -10.85 2.15 -7.09
CA LEU A 154 -11.35 3.27 -7.87
C LEU A 154 -12.02 4.32 -6.96
N ASN A 155 -12.86 3.89 -6.03
CA ASN A 155 -13.51 4.76 -5.06
C ASN A 155 -12.49 5.44 -4.13
N MET A 156 -11.40 4.75 -3.78
CA MET A 156 -10.28 5.35 -3.04
C MET A 156 -9.64 6.50 -3.82
N LEU A 157 -9.32 6.25 -5.10
CA LEU A 157 -8.67 7.23 -5.96
C LEU A 157 -9.54 8.47 -6.11
N ILE A 158 -10.84 8.29 -6.36
CA ILE A 158 -11.81 9.38 -6.44
C ILE A 158 -11.87 10.14 -5.11
N GLY A 159 -11.94 9.44 -3.97
CA GLY A 159 -11.96 10.08 -2.65
C GLY A 159 -10.71 10.93 -2.37
N VAL A 160 -9.52 10.44 -2.74
CA VAL A 160 -8.26 11.19 -2.61
C VAL A 160 -8.26 12.41 -3.54
N LEU A 161 -8.64 12.25 -4.81
CA LEU A 161 -8.73 13.37 -5.75
C LEU A 161 -9.68 14.45 -5.26
N CYS A 162 -10.87 14.07 -4.75
CA CYS A 162 -11.80 15.01 -4.13
C CYS A 162 -11.20 15.73 -2.92
N SER A 163 -10.48 15.02 -2.04
CA SER A 163 -9.84 15.64 -0.88
C SER A 163 -8.76 16.65 -1.27
N VAL A 164 -8.00 16.37 -2.33
CA VAL A 164 -6.99 17.30 -2.85
C VAL A 164 -7.65 18.52 -3.47
N VAL A 165 -8.70 18.33 -4.27
CA VAL A 165 -9.46 19.45 -4.87
C VAL A 165 -10.10 20.33 -3.80
N GLU A 166 -10.62 19.74 -2.72
CA GLU A 166 -11.18 20.48 -1.59
C GLU A 166 -10.09 21.25 -0.83
N GLU A 167 -8.90 20.66 -0.63
CA GLU A 167 -7.76 21.33 0.01
C GLU A 167 -7.23 22.49 -0.83
N THR A 168 -7.11 22.32 -2.16
CA THR A 168 -6.70 23.40 -3.08
C THR A 168 -7.73 24.52 -3.12
N SER A 169 -9.03 24.19 -3.13
CA SER A 169 -10.10 25.20 -3.12
C SER A 169 -10.09 26.02 -1.84
N LYS A 170 -9.83 25.39 -0.68
CA LYS A 170 -9.72 26.10 0.61
C LYS A 170 -8.49 26.99 0.67
N GLN A 171 -7.36 26.53 0.13
CA GLN A 171 -6.14 27.36 0.04
C GLN A 171 -6.36 28.62 -0.80
N GLU A 172 -7.01 28.48 -1.97
CA GLU A 172 -7.34 29.63 -2.82
C GLU A 172 -8.31 30.61 -2.12
N GLU A 173 -9.31 30.11 -1.39
CA GLU A 173 -10.25 30.92 -0.63
C GLU A 173 -9.56 31.69 0.52
N GLU A 174 -8.66 31.04 1.27
CA GLU A 174 -7.88 31.68 2.33
C GLU A 174 -6.93 32.77 1.79
N GLU A 175 -6.29 32.53 0.64
CA GLU A 175 -5.45 33.53 -0.02
C GLU A 175 -6.26 34.74 -0.49
N MET A 176 -7.46 34.52 -1.02
CA MET A 176 -8.37 35.59 -1.45
C MET A 176 -8.85 36.43 -0.27
N LEU A 177 -9.27 35.80 0.83
CA LEU A 177 -9.68 36.50 2.05
C LEU A 177 -8.53 37.30 2.66
N ALA A 178 -7.32 36.73 2.70
CA ALA A 178 -6.14 37.43 3.20
C ALA A 178 -5.77 38.65 2.33
N PHE A 179 -5.98 38.55 1.00
CA PHE A 179 -5.80 39.66 0.08
C PHE A 179 -6.82 40.77 0.33
N GLU A 180 -8.11 40.44 0.50
CA GLU A 180 -9.18 41.40 0.78
C GLU A 180 -9.01 42.10 2.13
N LEU A 181 -8.56 41.37 3.16
CA LEU A 181 -8.27 41.95 4.47
C LEU A 181 -7.11 42.95 4.37
N ARG A 182 -6.06 42.61 3.61
CA ARG A 182 -4.91 43.49 3.39
C ARG A 182 -5.28 44.74 2.61
N SER A 183 -6.09 44.63 1.55
CA SER A 183 -6.52 45.80 0.77
C SER A 183 -7.37 46.74 1.63
N THR A 184 -8.34 46.20 2.37
CA THR A 184 -9.19 46.99 3.28
C THR A 184 -8.37 47.69 4.38
N LEU A 185 -7.39 47.00 4.97
CA LEU A 185 -6.49 47.61 5.96
C LEU A 185 -5.62 48.72 5.36
N GLN A 186 -5.14 48.55 4.13
CA GLN A 186 -4.36 49.59 3.45
C GLN A 186 -5.21 50.80 3.09
N GLU A 187 -6.45 50.60 2.66
CA GLU A 187 -7.37 51.70 2.37
C GLU A 187 -7.74 52.49 3.62
N THR A 188 -8.09 51.80 4.71
CA THR A 188 -8.40 52.46 6.00
C THR A 188 -7.19 53.21 6.57
N PHE A 189 -5.97 52.65 6.44
CA PHE A 189 -4.76 53.32 6.89
C PHE A 189 -4.38 54.53 6.03
N ARG A 190 -4.71 54.54 4.73
CA ARG A 190 -4.50 55.70 3.84
C ARG A 190 -5.56 56.79 4.02
N ALA A 191 -6.72 56.44 4.56
CA ALA A 191 -7.83 57.37 4.79
C ALA A 191 -7.77 58.07 6.18
N ALA A 192 -6.90 57.60 7.08
CA ALA A 192 -6.64 58.18 8.40
C ALA A 192 -5.42 59.12 8.39
#